data_AF-A0A6B0V9A7-F1
#
_entry.id   AF-A0A6B0V9A7-F1
#
_cell.length_a   1.000
_cell.length_b   1.000
_cell.length_c   1.000
_cell.angle_alpha   90.00
_cell.angle_beta   90.00
_cell.angle_gamma   90.00
#
_symmetry.space_group_name_H-M   'P 1'
#
loop_
_entity.id
_entity.type
_entity.pdbx_description
1 polymer ?
#
loop_
_entity_poly.entity_id
_entity_poly.type
_entity_poly.pdbx_seq_one_letter_code
_entity_poly.pdbx_strand_id
1 'polypeptide(L)'
;MNGVPLLLVWHAPSTLLCSPLWYADIPGDALVGDCDSEWKAMVRSLDGAEAHAVLFVKASEQEARFTGNILRNHLFSCELSAARTSVLEKELEVCQALHELEPQNKWPLLTCVLLMRALDGSGFREGIEKFLVELLTVDPMRSGYYHDLRSKFVMEIALEGLDANVVCVSFAGKELTCVYHADYLALVRDVDLSRNRIRSLHPLCFLRSVVRLNLSGNRVLTCLGLEELPHLEWLSLEDNEISSLDGLVPLKTCRKLTTLLLKGNPVCKYEKDLSSFLPQVKIFDNSSA
;
A
#
# COMPACT_ATOMS: atom_id res chain seq x y z
N MET A 1 23.22 -14.37 -9.22
CA MET A 1 22.25 -15.05 -10.10
C MET A 1 22.90 -16.32 -10.64
N ASN A 2 22.25 -17.49 -10.55
CA ASN A 2 22.78 -18.78 -11.02
C ASN A 2 24.20 -19.10 -10.51
N GLY A 3 24.49 -18.73 -9.24
CA GLY A 3 25.82 -18.89 -8.64
C GLY A 3 26.86 -17.83 -9.05
N VAL A 4 26.57 -16.97 -10.02
CA VAL A 4 27.44 -15.86 -10.43
C VAL A 4 27.16 -14.62 -9.57
N PRO A 5 28.17 -14.02 -8.92
CA PRO A 5 27.99 -12.78 -8.17
C PRO A 5 27.77 -11.61 -9.15
N LEU A 6 26.79 -10.76 -8.85
CA LEU A 6 26.53 -9.53 -9.60
C LEU A 6 26.78 -8.34 -8.68
N LEU A 7 27.56 -7.37 -9.15
CA LEU A 7 27.74 -6.11 -8.46
C LEU A 7 26.63 -5.15 -8.89
N LEU A 8 25.68 -4.91 -8.00
CA LEU A 8 24.50 -4.11 -8.26
C LEU A 8 24.53 -2.82 -7.44
N VAL A 9 24.02 -1.74 -8.02
CA VAL A 9 23.72 -0.50 -7.28
C VAL A 9 22.28 -0.60 -6.81
N TRP A 10 22.10 -0.58 -5.48
CA TRP A 10 20.78 -0.67 -4.87
C TRP A 10 20.18 0.72 -4.68
N HIS A 11 18.90 0.84 -5.01
CA HIS A 11 18.12 2.05 -4.93
C HIS A 11 16.89 1.84 -4.04
N ALA A 12 16.49 2.89 -3.31
CA ALA A 12 15.23 2.95 -2.60
C ALA A 12 14.22 3.78 -3.42
N PRO A 13 12.93 3.40 -3.48
CA PRO A 13 11.90 4.16 -4.21
C PRO A 13 11.59 5.56 -3.65
N SER A 14 12.13 5.89 -2.48
CA SER A 14 11.94 7.18 -1.84
C SER A 14 13.26 7.67 -1.26
N THR A 15 13.35 8.98 -1.02
CA THR A 15 14.48 9.62 -0.35
C THR A 15 14.52 9.36 1.16
N LEU A 16 13.82 8.34 1.65
CA LEU A 16 13.80 7.99 3.06
C LEU A 16 15.15 7.45 3.51
N LEU A 17 15.55 7.77 4.74
CA LEU A 17 16.80 7.28 5.37
C LEU A 17 16.80 5.75 5.52
N CYS A 18 15.61 5.16 5.64
CA CYS A 18 15.39 3.71 5.71
C CYS A 18 14.24 3.35 4.76
N SER A 19 14.42 2.33 3.94
CA SER A 19 13.38 1.82 3.04
C SER A 19 13.14 0.33 3.28
N PRO A 20 11.88 -0.12 3.39
CA PRO A 20 11.53 -1.54 3.41
C PRO A 20 11.68 -2.21 2.04
N LEU A 21 11.74 -1.42 0.96
CA LEU A 21 11.89 -1.90 -0.41
C LEU A 21 13.18 -1.38 -1.05
N TRP A 22 13.93 -2.28 -1.66
CA TRP A 22 15.12 -1.97 -2.44
C TRP A 22 15.03 -2.64 -3.81
N TYR A 23 15.51 -1.96 -4.85
CA TYR A 23 15.59 -2.51 -6.19
C TYR A 23 16.95 -2.18 -6.81
N ALA A 24 17.31 -2.93 -7.84
CA ALA A 24 18.51 -2.70 -8.62
C ALA A 24 18.26 -3.07 -10.08
N ASP A 25 18.90 -2.34 -10.99
CA ASP A 25 18.91 -2.68 -12.41
C ASP A 25 19.94 -3.79 -12.64
N ILE A 26 19.49 -4.89 -13.24
CA ILE A 26 20.37 -5.99 -13.63
C ILE A 26 20.94 -5.68 -15.02
N PRO A 27 22.27 -5.71 -15.21
CA PRO A 27 22.87 -5.52 -16.53
C PRO A 27 22.32 -6.52 -17.56
N GLY A 28 22.02 -6.06 -18.78
CA GLY A 28 21.39 -6.90 -19.80
C GLY A 28 22.24 -8.11 -20.23
N ASP A 29 23.56 -8.00 -20.10
CA ASP A 29 24.55 -9.07 -20.34
C ASP A 29 24.70 -10.04 -19.16
N ALA A 30 24.16 -9.71 -17.98
CA ALA A 30 24.21 -10.59 -16.82
C ALA A 30 23.17 -11.71 -16.85
N LEU A 31 22.13 -11.56 -17.69
CA LEU A 31 21.08 -12.56 -17.89
C LEU A 31 21.35 -13.36 -19.17
N VAL A 32 22.44 -14.14 -19.18
CA VAL A 32 22.77 -15.05 -20.29
C VAL A 32 21.95 -16.35 -20.16
N GLY A 33 20.97 -16.57 -21.04
CA GLY A 33 20.16 -17.80 -21.10
C GLY A 33 18.87 -17.63 -21.89
N ASP A 34 18.20 -18.74 -22.23
CA ASP A 34 16.91 -18.71 -22.93
C ASP A 34 15.77 -18.29 -22.00
N CYS A 35 14.78 -17.59 -22.55
CA CYS A 35 13.61 -17.03 -21.86
C CYS A 35 12.67 -18.08 -21.22
N ASP A 36 13.00 -19.38 -21.29
CA ASP A 36 12.25 -20.51 -20.71
C ASP A 36 13.15 -21.33 -19.74
N SER A 37 14.01 -20.64 -19.00
CA SER A 37 14.97 -21.26 -18.08
C SER A 37 14.66 -20.95 -16.61
N GLU A 38 15.07 -21.86 -15.72
CA GLU A 38 15.07 -21.63 -14.27
C GLU A 38 16.21 -20.69 -13.88
N TRP A 39 15.89 -19.64 -13.12
CA TRP A 39 16.84 -18.68 -12.58
C TRP A 39 16.88 -18.73 -11.06
N LYS A 40 18.07 -18.96 -10.50
CA LYS A 40 18.29 -18.94 -9.05
C LYS A 40 18.85 -17.58 -8.63
N ALA A 41 18.03 -16.80 -7.95
CA ALA A 41 18.45 -15.56 -7.32
C ALA A 41 18.82 -15.80 -5.85
N MET A 42 19.89 -15.16 -5.42
CA MET A 42 20.27 -15.09 -4.01
C MET A 42 20.67 -13.66 -3.71
N VAL A 43 20.09 -13.10 -2.66
CA VAL A 43 20.45 -11.79 -2.11
C VAL A 43 21.01 -12.02 -0.72
N ARG A 44 22.16 -11.40 -0.44
CA ARG A 44 22.83 -11.44 0.85
C ARG A 44 22.97 -10.02 1.38
N SER A 45 22.54 -9.78 2.60
CA SER A 45 22.74 -8.51 3.30
C SER A 45 24.14 -8.45 3.95
N LEU A 46 24.59 -7.25 4.30
CA LEU A 46 25.92 -7.03 4.90
C LEU A 46 26.08 -7.69 6.28
N ASP A 47 24.98 -7.88 7.01
CA ASP A 47 24.93 -8.58 8.29
C ASP A 47 24.87 -10.12 8.15
N GLY A 48 24.87 -10.63 6.91
CA GLY A 48 24.99 -12.06 6.62
C GLY A 48 23.67 -12.81 6.47
N ALA A 49 22.52 -12.13 6.51
CA ALA A 49 21.24 -12.79 6.17
C ALA A 49 21.16 -13.06 4.66
N GLU A 50 20.56 -14.19 4.30
CA GLU A 50 20.40 -14.64 2.92
C GLU A 50 18.93 -14.92 2.59
N ALA A 51 18.52 -14.51 1.40
CA ALA A 51 17.24 -14.88 0.82
C ALA A 51 17.48 -15.52 -0.55
N HIS A 52 16.75 -16.60 -0.82
CA HIS A 52 16.84 -17.34 -2.07
C HIS A 52 15.50 -17.33 -2.78
N ALA A 53 15.54 -17.21 -4.11
CA ALA A 53 14.37 -17.30 -4.96
C ALA A 53 14.70 -18.16 -6.19
N VAL A 54 13.75 -19.02 -6.56
CA VAL A 54 13.77 -19.72 -7.84
C VAL A 54 12.72 -19.06 -8.72
N LEU A 55 13.18 -18.41 -9.78
CA LEU A 55 12.39 -17.63 -10.70
C LEU A 55 12.28 -18.40 -12.02
N PHE A 56 11.07 -18.53 -12.53
CA PHE A 56 10.81 -19.07 -13.86
C PHE A 56 10.36 -17.90 -14.74
N VAL A 57 11.25 -17.47 -15.62
CA VAL A 57 10.88 -16.55 -16.70
C VAL A 57 10.35 -17.44 -17.82
N LYS A 58 9.18 -17.13 -18.35
CA LYS A 58 8.68 -17.74 -19.60
C LYS A 58 8.78 -16.71 -20.70
N ALA A 59 9.02 -17.11 -21.94
CA ALA A 59 9.04 -16.18 -23.07
C ALA A 59 7.74 -15.37 -23.22
N SER A 60 6.61 -15.95 -22.78
CA SER A 60 5.30 -15.29 -22.74
C SER A 60 5.09 -14.33 -21.58
N GLU A 61 5.83 -14.50 -20.49
CA GLU A 61 5.72 -13.73 -19.23
C GLU A 61 6.99 -12.87 -19.12
N GLN A 62 6.91 -11.59 -19.52
CA GLN A 62 8.06 -10.65 -19.52
C GLN A 62 8.61 -10.32 -18.11
N GLU A 63 8.19 -11.06 -17.08
CA GLU A 63 8.56 -10.89 -15.68
C GLU A 63 8.47 -12.23 -14.95
N ALA A 64 9.30 -12.42 -13.93
CA ALA A 64 9.18 -13.51 -12.98
C ALA A 64 9.10 -12.94 -11.57
N ARG A 65 8.29 -13.56 -10.72
CA ARG A 65 8.06 -13.12 -9.34
C ARG A 65 8.25 -14.27 -8.38
N PHE A 66 8.76 -13.94 -7.22
CA PHE A 66 8.86 -14.87 -6.11
C PHE A 66 8.56 -14.12 -4.82
N THR A 67 7.57 -14.62 -4.10
CA THR A 67 7.33 -14.23 -2.71
C THR A 67 7.80 -15.41 -1.86
N GLY A 68 8.69 -15.17 -0.90
CA GLY A 68 9.13 -16.21 0.03
C GLY A 68 7.97 -16.76 0.87
N ASN A 69 8.25 -17.79 1.68
CA ASN A 69 7.31 -18.32 2.68
C ASN A 69 7.13 -17.32 3.83
N ILE A 70 6.49 -16.20 3.55
CA ILE A 70 6.00 -15.28 4.57
C ILE A 70 4.66 -15.89 5.01
N LEU A 71 4.60 -16.41 6.23
CA LEU A 71 3.33 -16.81 6.85
C LEU A 71 2.48 -15.55 7.01
N ARG A 72 1.66 -15.25 5.99
CA ARG A 72 0.92 -13.98 5.93
C ARG A 72 -0.07 -13.82 7.08
N ASN A 73 -0.49 -14.92 7.71
CA ASN A 73 -1.38 -14.94 8.86
C ASN A 73 -0.77 -14.31 10.15
N HIS A 74 0.53 -13.99 10.15
CA HIS A 74 1.24 -13.42 11.31
C HIS A 74 2.07 -12.17 10.95
N LEU A 75 1.72 -11.46 9.87
CA LEU A 75 2.45 -10.26 9.46
C LEU A 75 2.42 -9.16 10.53
N PHE A 76 1.24 -8.95 11.11
CA PHE A 76 0.98 -7.84 12.00
C PHE A 76 0.42 -8.30 13.36
N SER A 77 0.26 -9.62 13.53
CA SER A 77 -0.13 -10.26 14.77
C SER A 77 1.00 -11.16 15.30
N CYS A 78 1.15 -11.22 16.62
CA CYS A 78 2.12 -12.10 17.27
C CYS A 78 1.38 -13.31 17.85
N GLU A 79 1.92 -14.52 17.70
CA GLU A 79 1.36 -15.68 18.40
C GLU A 79 1.49 -15.48 19.92
N LEU A 80 0.34 -15.50 20.59
CA LEU A 80 0.25 -15.37 22.03
C LEU A 80 0.18 -16.76 22.66
N SER A 81 1.00 -16.99 23.70
CA SER A 81 0.83 -18.18 24.54
C SER A 81 -0.49 -18.08 25.30
N ALA A 82 -1.09 -19.23 25.65
CA ALA A 82 -2.34 -19.28 26.41
C ALA A 82 -2.30 -18.42 27.70
N ALA A 83 -1.14 -18.38 28.37
CA ALA A 83 -0.95 -17.53 29.55
C ALA A 83 -0.99 -16.02 29.21
N ARG A 84 -0.39 -15.59 28.10
CA ARG A 84 -0.44 -14.19 27.66
C ARG A 84 -1.83 -13.80 27.18
N THR A 85 -2.49 -14.68 26.41
CA THR A 85 -3.87 -14.48 25.96
C THR A 85 -4.80 -14.26 27.15
N SER A 86 -4.74 -15.14 28.15
CA SER A 86 -5.58 -15.03 29.35
C SER A 86 -5.33 -13.73 30.14
N VAL A 87 -4.08 -13.26 30.22
CA VAL A 87 -3.77 -11.96 30.85
C VAL A 87 -4.38 -10.81 30.06
N LEU A 88 -4.21 -10.78 28.73
CA LEU A 88 -4.74 -9.70 27.90
C LEU A 88 -6.28 -9.67 27.86
N GLU A 89 -6.93 -10.83 27.87
CA GLU A 89 -8.40 -10.93 27.99
C GLU A 89 -8.87 -10.32 29.31
N LYS A 90 -8.20 -10.65 30.42
CA LYS A 90 -8.53 -10.07 31.73
C LYS A 90 -8.30 -8.55 31.77
N GLU A 91 -7.21 -8.06 31.18
CA GLU A 91 -6.97 -6.61 31.08
C GLU A 91 -8.04 -5.92 30.21
N LEU A 92 -8.52 -6.59 29.16
CA LEU A 92 -9.60 -6.07 28.32
C LEU A 92 -10.91 -5.94 29.10
N GLU A 93 -11.28 -6.96 29.89
CA GLU A 93 -12.45 -6.91 30.79
C GLU A 93 -12.35 -5.76 31.80
N VAL A 94 -11.17 -5.57 32.41
CA VAL A 94 -10.93 -4.47 33.35
C VAL A 94 -11.06 -3.11 32.67
N CYS A 95 -10.49 -2.95 31.47
CA CYS A 95 -10.59 -1.70 30.72
C CYS A 95 -12.04 -1.39 30.29
N GLN A 96 -12.83 -2.41 29.95
CA GLN A 96 -14.26 -2.26 29.65
C GLN A 96 -15.05 -1.81 30.89
N ALA A 97 -14.83 -2.44 32.05
CA ALA A 97 -15.46 -2.01 33.30
C ALA A 97 -15.06 -0.58 33.70
N LEU A 98 -13.79 -0.20 33.49
CA LEU A 98 -13.32 1.15 33.75
C LEU A 98 -13.98 2.17 32.82
N HIS A 99 -14.18 1.81 31.55
CA HIS A 99 -14.90 2.65 30.60
C HIS A 99 -16.37 2.86 31.02
N GLU A 100 -17.05 1.84 31.55
CA GLU A 100 -18.42 2.00 32.08
C GLU A 100 -18.49 2.98 33.26
N LEU A 101 -17.46 2.98 34.13
CA LEU A 101 -17.34 3.90 35.25
C LEU A 101 -16.97 5.32 34.82
N GLU A 102 -16.14 5.45 33.78
CA GLU A 102 -15.63 6.72 33.26
C GLU A 102 -15.83 6.85 31.73
N PRO A 103 -17.06 7.05 31.22
CA PRO A 103 -17.32 7.01 29.78
C PRO A 103 -16.60 8.11 28.97
N GLN A 104 -16.23 9.21 29.62
CA GLN A 104 -15.50 10.32 29.01
C GLN A 104 -13.97 10.14 29.05
N ASN A 105 -13.47 9.05 29.62
CA ASN A 105 -12.06 8.74 29.63
C ASN A 105 -11.67 7.99 28.35
N LYS A 106 -10.88 8.65 27.49
CA LYS A 106 -10.43 8.09 26.22
C LYS A 106 -9.41 6.96 26.34
N TRP A 107 -8.69 6.88 27.46
CA TRP A 107 -7.58 5.93 27.58
C TRP A 107 -8.08 4.49 27.73
N PRO A 108 -9.09 4.17 28.57
CA PRO A 108 -9.73 2.87 28.56
C PRO A 108 -10.23 2.46 27.17
N LEU A 109 -10.90 3.36 26.45
CA LEU A 109 -11.39 3.10 25.09
C LEU A 109 -10.26 2.73 24.11
N LEU A 110 -9.21 3.55 24.05
CA LEU A 110 -8.07 3.28 23.17
C LEU A 110 -7.34 1.99 23.57
N THR A 111 -7.19 1.73 24.86
CA THR A 111 -6.58 0.49 25.36
C THR A 111 -7.42 -0.73 24.97
N CYS A 112 -8.75 -0.67 25.08
CA CYS A 112 -9.65 -1.73 24.59
C CYS A 112 -9.41 -2.01 23.10
N VAL A 113 -9.33 -0.96 22.27
CA VAL A 113 -9.03 -1.11 20.83
C VAL A 113 -7.70 -1.83 20.60
N LEU A 114 -6.63 -1.44 21.32
CA LEU A 114 -5.30 -2.04 21.16
C LEU A 114 -5.25 -3.48 21.66
N LEU A 115 -5.90 -3.78 22.79
CA LEU A 115 -5.98 -5.14 23.35
C LEU A 115 -6.78 -6.07 22.42
N MET A 116 -7.94 -5.62 21.93
CA MET A 116 -8.72 -6.37 20.95
C MET A 116 -7.92 -6.65 19.67
N ARG A 117 -7.18 -5.64 19.16
CA ARG A 117 -6.30 -5.82 17.99
C ARG A 117 -5.20 -6.84 18.25
N ALA A 118 -4.62 -6.84 19.45
CA ALA A 118 -3.53 -7.73 19.86
C ALA A 118 -4.00 -9.18 20.10
N LEU A 119 -5.21 -9.36 20.63
CA LEU A 119 -5.82 -10.67 20.88
C LEU A 119 -6.27 -11.34 19.59
N ASP A 120 -7.18 -10.71 18.85
CA ASP A 120 -7.70 -11.17 17.56
C ASP A 120 -8.35 -10.00 16.83
N GLY A 121 -7.56 -9.24 16.08
CA GLY A 121 -8.06 -8.10 15.31
C GLY A 121 -9.15 -8.45 14.31
N SER A 122 -9.20 -9.70 13.84
CA SER A 122 -10.21 -10.15 12.89
C SER A 122 -11.54 -10.46 13.58
N GLY A 123 -11.51 -11.19 14.70
CA GLY A 123 -12.68 -11.54 15.51
C GLY A 123 -13.29 -10.36 16.27
N PHE A 124 -12.47 -9.39 16.71
CA PHE A 124 -12.95 -8.21 17.42
C PHE A 124 -13.28 -7.00 16.52
N ARG A 125 -13.39 -7.19 15.20
CA ARG A 125 -13.58 -6.09 14.24
C ARG A 125 -14.71 -5.12 14.61
N GLU A 126 -15.88 -5.65 14.95
CA GLU A 126 -17.05 -4.82 15.31
C GLU A 126 -16.83 -4.04 16.61
N GLY A 127 -16.19 -4.68 17.60
CA GLY A 127 -15.84 -4.03 18.87
C GLY A 127 -14.81 -2.91 18.67
N ILE A 128 -13.80 -3.15 17.85
CA ILE A 128 -12.78 -2.16 17.48
C ILE A 128 -13.44 -0.95 16.81
N GLU A 129 -14.31 -1.18 15.81
CA GLU A 129 -14.99 -0.09 15.11
C GLU A 129 -15.88 0.72 16.07
N LYS A 130 -16.63 0.04 16.94
CA LYS A 130 -17.48 0.69 17.95
C LYS A 130 -16.67 1.65 18.83
N PHE A 131 -15.57 1.17 19.45
CA PHE A 131 -14.78 2.02 20.34
C PHE A 131 -14.01 3.12 19.58
N LEU A 132 -13.61 2.89 18.32
CA LEU A 132 -13.03 3.95 17.49
C LEU A 132 -14.04 5.07 17.22
N VAL A 133 -15.30 4.74 16.93
CA VAL A 133 -16.37 5.74 16.76
C VAL A 133 -16.62 6.51 18.06
N GLU A 134 -16.59 5.84 19.20
CA GLU A 134 -16.75 6.49 20.50
C GLU A 134 -15.57 7.43 20.83
N LEU A 135 -14.34 7.01 20.51
CA LEU A 135 -13.14 7.85 20.62
C LEU A 135 -13.24 9.14 19.81
N LEU A 136 -13.88 9.12 18.64
CA LEU A 136 -14.12 10.34 17.85
C LEU A 136 -15.02 11.33 18.59
N THR A 137 -15.92 10.84 19.46
CA THR A 137 -16.83 11.66 20.26
C THR A 137 -16.13 12.20 21.51
N VAL A 138 -15.32 11.36 22.18
CA VAL A 138 -14.64 11.69 23.44
C VAL A 138 -13.35 12.51 23.23
N ASP A 139 -12.60 12.28 22.15
CA ASP A 139 -11.36 13.02 21.81
C ASP A 139 -11.36 13.49 20.35
N PRO A 140 -12.24 14.44 19.98
CA PRO A 140 -12.40 14.90 18.60
C PRO A 140 -11.12 15.53 18.01
N MET A 141 -10.25 16.08 18.87
CA MET A 141 -8.98 16.66 18.47
C MET A 141 -8.02 15.64 17.84
N ARG A 142 -8.20 14.34 18.11
CA ARG A 142 -7.40 13.23 17.54
C ARG A 142 -8.13 12.42 16.48
N SER A 143 -9.24 12.93 15.94
CA SER A 143 -10.04 12.24 14.91
C SER A 143 -9.22 11.70 13.73
N GLY A 144 -8.28 12.49 13.21
CA GLY A 144 -7.36 12.04 12.14
C GLY A 144 -6.53 10.82 12.54
N TYR A 145 -5.99 10.80 13.76
CA TYR A 145 -5.23 9.65 14.28
C TYR A 145 -6.08 8.39 14.37
N TYR A 146 -7.33 8.49 14.83
CA TYR A 146 -8.22 7.33 14.94
C TYR A 146 -8.65 6.79 13.56
N HIS A 147 -8.90 7.67 12.59
CA HIS A 147 -9.18 7.24 11.21
C HIS A 147 -7.97 6.59 10.55
N ASP A 148 -6.77 7.10 10.78
CA ASP A 148 -5.53 6.49 10.28
C ASP A 148 -5.24 5.15 10.97
N LEU A 149 -5.49 5.05 12.29
CA LEU A 149 -5.38 3.79 13.04
C LEU A 149 -6.35 2.73 12.51
N ARG A 150 -7.60 3.13 12.23
CA ARG A 150 -8.57 2.27 11.55
C ARG A 150 -8.08 1.81 10.19
N SER A 151 -7.59 2.75 9.37
CA SER A 151 -7.06 2.46 8.04
C SER A 151 -5.91 1.45 8.12
N LYS A 152 -5.02 1.59 9.10
CA LYS A 152 -3.95 0.64 9.41
C LYS A 152 -4.52 -0.75 9.68
N PHE A 153 -5.45 -0.90 10.61
CA PHE A 153 -6.01 -2.23 10.94
C PHE A 153 -6.75 -2.88 9.77
N VAL A 154 -7.51 -2.09 9.00
CA VAL A 154 -8.22 -2.58 7.81
C VAL A 154 -7.23 -3.08 6.74
N MET A 155 -6.13 -2.35 6.53
CA MET A 155 -5.07 -2.76 5.61
C MET A 155 -4.36 -4.02 6.10
N GLU A 156 -3.97 -4.07 7.37
CA GLU A 156 -3.28 -5.23 7.97
C GLU A 156 -4.09 -6.51 7.82
N ILE A 157 -5.36 -6.49 8.24
CA ILE A 157 -6.25 -7.67 8.12
C ILE A 157 -6.42 -8.09 6.66
N ALA A 158 -6.54 -7.13 5.75
CA ALA A 158 -6.68 -7.42 4.33
C ALA A 158 -5.40 -8.03 3.75
N LEU A 159 -4.22 -7.52 4.12
CA LEU A 159 -2.92 -8.02 3.67
C LEU A 159 -2.61 -9.41 4.24
N GLU A 160 -3.00 -9.71 5.49
CA GLU A 160 -2.88 -11.03 6.10
C GLU A 160 -3.65 -12.10 5.29
N GLY A 161 -4.79 -11.71 4.72
CA GLY A 161 -5.63 -12.59 3.89
C GLY A 161 -5.23 -12.70 2.41
N LEU A 162 -4.20 -11.99 1.95
CA LEU A 162 -3.80 -12.02 0.53
C LEU A 162 -2.96 -13.25 0.19
N ASP A 163 -3.21 -13.86 -0.97
CA ASP A 163 -2.34 -14.91 -1.53
C ASP A 163 -0.95 -14.37 -1.91
N ALA A 164 0.09 -15.20 -1.76
CA ALA A 164 1.48 -14.84 -2.03
C ALA A 164 1.75 -14.44 -3.50
N ASN A 165 0.93 -14.93 -4.44
CA ASN A 165 1.03 -14.69 -5.88
C ASN A 165 -0.06 -13.74 -6.40
N VAL A 166 -0.69 -12.96 -5.52
CA VAL A 166 -1.76 -12.06 -5.90
C VAL A 166 -1.29 -11.02 -6.94
N VAL A 167 -1.99 -10.98 -8.07
CA VAL A 167 -1.70 -10.04 -9.17
C VAL A 167 -2.58 -8.80 -9.09
N CYS A 168 -3.80 -8.96 -8.56
CA CYS A 168 -4.83 -7.93 -8.49
C CYS A 168 -5.40 -7.86 -7.07
N VAL A 169 -5.48 -6.66 -6.50
CA VAL A 169 -6.03 -6.42 -5.16
C VAL A 169 -7.00 -5.26 -5.19
N SER A 170 -8.07 -5.34 -4.39
CA SER A 170 -8.99 -4.23 -4.18
C SER A 170 -9.15 -3.90 -2.69
N PHE A 171 -8.98 -2.62 -2.40
CA PHE A 171 -9.23 -1.95 -1.15
C PHE A 171 -10.31 -0.87 -1.33
N ALA A 172 -11.15 -1.00 -2.36
CA ALA A 172 -12.15 0.00 -2.67
C ALA A 172 -13.23 0.11 -1.59
N GLY A 173 -13.69 1.32 -1.31
CA GLY A 173 -14.83 1.54 -0.41
C GLY A 173 -14.55 1.21 1.06
N LYS A 174 -13.29 1.19 1.49
CA LYS A 174 -12.88 0.84 2.87
C LYS A 174 -12.74 2.05 3.78
N GLU A 175 -13.08 3.23 3.29
CA GLU A 175 -12.96 4.53 3.96
C GLU A 175 -11.54 4.85 4.45
N LEU A 176 -10.52 4.37 3.72
CA LEU A 176 -9.12 4.58 4.07
C LEU A 176 -8.76 6.07 3.98
N THR A 177 -8.13 6.60 5.02
CA THR A 177 -7.55 7.96 5.02
C THR A 177 -6.06 7.93 4.68
N CYS A 178 -5.39 6.82 4.95
CA CYS A 178 -3.97 6.57 4.68
C CYS A 178 -3.75 5.13 4.23
N VAL A 179 -2.73 4.90 3.39
CA VAL A 179 -2.33 3.57 2.93
C VAL A 179 -1.14 3.11 3.76
N TYR A 180 -1.33 2.06 4.56
CA TYR A 180 -0.28 1.43 5.35
C TYR A 180 0.29 0.20 4.64
N HIS A 181 1.55 -0.10 4.89
CA HIS A 181 2.20 -1.36 4.48
C HIS A 181 2.15 -1.61 2.95
N ALA A 182 2.23 -0.54 2.15
CA ALA A 182 2.18 -0.61 0.69
C ALA A 182 3.39 -1.35 0.08
N ASP A 183 4.47 -1.51 0.84
CA ASP A 183 5.62 -2.36 0.51
C ASP A 183 5.24 -3.83 0.30
N TYR A 184 4.23 -4.34 1.00
CA TYR A 184 3.69 -5.70 0.75
C TYR A 184 2.97 -5.83 -0.59
N LEU A 185 2.69 -4.71 -1.27
CA LEU A 185 2.03 -4.65 -2.56
C LEU A 185 3.03 -4.39 -3.71
N ALA A 186 4.34 -4.39 -3.45
CA ALA A 186 5.38 -4.04 -4.42
C ALA A 186 5.36 -4.88 -5.72
N LEU A 187 4.86 -6.11 -5.64
CA LEU A 187 4.76 -7.08 -6.75
C LEU A 187 3.37 -7.14 -7.41
N VAL A 188 2.40 -6.36 -6.91
CA VAL A 188 1.01 -6.36 -7.41
C VAL A 188 0.90 -5.48 -8.66
N ARG A 189 0.15 -5.94 -9.68
CA ARG A 189 -0.03 -5.19 -10.95
C ARG A 189 -1.24 -4.29 -10.93
N ASP A 190 -2.33 -4.78 -10.37
CA ASP A 190 -3.61 -4.09 -10.42
C ASP A 190 -4.05 -3.77 -9.00
N VAL A 191 -4.04 -2.50 -8.65
CA VAL A 191 -4.37 -2.01 -7.31
C VAL A 191 -5.56 -1.08 -7.41
N ASP A 192 -6.66 -1.46 -6.76
CA ASP A 192 -7.86 -0.64 -6.66
C ASP A 192 -8.00 -0.05 -5.26
N LEU A 193 -7.79 1.26 -5.14
CA LEU A 193 -7.92 2.07 -3.92
C LEU A 193 -9.08 3.07 -4.05
N SER A 194 -10.01 2.83 -4.99
CA SER A 194 -11.10 3.77 -5.27
C SER A 194 -12.11 3.92 -4.12
N ARG A 195 -12.86 5.02 -4.13
CA ARG A 195 -13.94 5.30 -3.15
C ARG A 195 -13.45 5.26 -1.70
N ASN A 196 -12.30 5.86 -1.45
CA ASN A 196 -11.72 6.03 -0.11
C ASN A 196 -11.64 7.53 0.24
N ARG A 197 -10.84 7.91 1.24
CA ARG A 197 -10.63 9.30 1.68
C ARG A 197 -9.14 9.67 1.68
N ILE A 198 -8.37 9.01 0.81
CA ILE A 198 -6.91 9.14 0.75
C ILE A 198 -6.54 10.53 0.23
N ARG A 199 -5.60 11.19 0.93
CA ARG A 199 -5.06 12.50 0.55
C ARG A 199 -3.60 12.43 0.10
N SER A 200 -2.80 11.68 0.84
CA SER A 200 -1.37 11.50 0.59
C SER A 200 -1.13 10.21 -0.18
N LEU A 201 -0.36 10.28 -1.27
CA LEU A 201 0.02 9.13 -2.08
C LEU A 201 1.46 8.68 -1.81
N HIS A 202 2.18 9.31 -0.88
CA HIS A 202 3.57 8.94 -0.57
C HIS A 202 3.82 7.45 -0.33
N PRO A 203 2.96 6.70 0.39
CA PRO A 203 3.17 5.26 0.56
C PRO A 203 3.15 4.47 -0.75
N LEU A 204 2.57 5.01 -1.84
CA LEU A 204 2.41 4.29 -3.09
C LEU A 204 3.70 4.22 -3.93
N CYS A 205 4.78 4.91 -3.53
CA CYS A 205 6.09 4.80 -4.17
C CYS A 205 6.65 3.36 -4.14
N PHE A 206 6.15 2.52 -3.23
CA PHE A 206 6.54 1.12 -3.13
C PHE A 206 5.91 0.22 -4.20
N LEU A 207 4.88 0.67 -4.93
CA LEU A 207 4.14 -0.12 -5.91
C LEU A 207 4.91 -0.32 -7.24
N ARG A 208 6.14 -0.85 -7.17
CA ARG A 208 7.07 -0.88 -8.32
C ARG A 208 6.57 -1.71 -9.50
N SER A 209 5.73 -2.72 -9.28
CA SER A 209 5.19 -3.58 -10.35
C SER A 209 3.80 -3.17 -10.85
N VAL A 210 3.23 -2.07 -10.32
CA VAL A 210 1.87 -1.65 -10.66
C VAL A 210 1.78 -1.25 -12.12
N VAL A 211 0.75 -1.75 -12.79
CA VAL A 211 0.38 -1.45 -14.18
C VAL A 211 -0.91 -0.64 -14.22
N ARG A 212 -1.91 -1.04 -13.40
CA ARG A 212 -3.18 -0.34 -13.29
C ARG A 212 -3.42 0.09 -11.85
N LEU A 213 -3.58 1.40 -11.65
CA LEU A 213 -3.85 1.98 -10.35
C LEU A 213 -5.16 2.78 -10.41
N ASN A 214 -6.15 2.36 -9.62
CA ASN A 214 -7.41 3.09 -9.49
C ASN A 214 -7.43 3.87 -8.18
N LEU A 215 -7.41 5.19 -8.26
CA LEU A 215 -7.52 6.13 -7.14
C LEU A 215 -8.79 6.99 -7.23
N SER A 216 -9.75 6.60 -8.07
CA SER A 216 -11.00 7.37 -8.25
C SER A 216 -11.79 7.55 -6.95
N GLY A 217 -12.47 8.69 -6.79
CA GLY A 217 -13.29 8.97 -5.62
C GLY A 217 -12.49 9.01 -4.32
N ASN A 218 -11.37 9.74 -4.31
CA ASN A 218 -10.54 10.01 -3.13
C ASN A 218 -10.47 11.52 -2.88
N ARG A 219 -9.51 11.98 -2.08
CA ARG A 219 -9.28 13.39 -1.75
C ARG A 219 -7.86 13.84 -2.12
N VAL A 220 -7.35 13.30 -3.22
CA VAL A 220 -5.97 13.56 -3.66
C VAL A 220 -5.84 14.99 -4.15
N LEU A 221 -4.84 15.70 -3.64
CA LEU A 221 -4.52 17.08 -4.04
C LEU A 221 -3.36 17.14 -5.03
N THR A 222 -2.41 16.21 -4.90
CA THR A 222 -1.20 16.13 -5.73
C THR A 222 -0.82 14.67 -5.93
N CYS A 223 -0.14 14.36 -7.03
CA CYS A 223 0.37 13.03 -7.34
C CYS A 223 1.71 12.72 -6.65
N LEU A 224 2.09 13.49 -5.63
CA LEU A 224 3.33 13.24 -4.86
C LEU A 224 3.27 11.86 -4.20
N GLY A 225 4.25 11.01 -4.47
CA GLY A 225 4.27 9.59 -4.13
C GLY A 225 4.00 8.63 -5.29
N LEU A 226 3.64 9.16 -6.47
CA LEU A 226 3.53 8.37 -7.71
C LEU A 226 4.74 8.54 -8.63
N GLU A 227 5.84 9.10 -8.14
CA GLU A 227 7.08 9.22 -8.89
C GLU A 227 7.66 7.83 -9.22
N GLU A 228 8.28 7.72 -10.40
CA GLU A 228 9.08 6.57 -10.80
C GLU A 228 8.35 5.22 -10.64
N LEU A 229 7.07 5.14 -10.99
CA LEU A 229 6.37 3.86 -11.14
C LEU A 229 6.67 3.30 -12.55
N PRO A 230 7.64 2.35 -12.69
CA PRO A 230 8.24 2.05 -13.99
C PRO A 230 7.33 1.24 -14.93
N HIS A 231 6.30 0.61 -14.36
CA HIS A 231 5.35 -0.24 -15.07
C HIS A 231 3.94 0.37 -15.18
N LEU A 232 3.69 1.55 -14.59
CA LEU A 232 2.36 2.14 -14.57
C LEU A 232 1.93 2.54 -15.98
N GLU A 233 0.82 1.97 -16.46
CA GLU A 233 0.28 2.20 -17.80
C GLU A 233 -1.09 2.88 -17.75
N TRP A 234 -1.89 2.58 -16.73
CA TRP A 234 -3.24 3.08 -16.55
C TRP A 234 -3.43 3.65 -15.13
N LEU A 235 -3.88 4.90 -15.06
CA LEU A 235 -4.17 5.59 -13.80
C LEU A 235 -5.53 6.27 -13.87
N SER A 236 -6.43 5.93 -12.94
CA SER A 236 -7.63 6.73 -12.69
C SER A 236 -7.45 7.58 -11.45
N LEU A 237 -7.60 8.89 -11.63
CA LEU A 237 -7.67 9.90 -10.59
C LEU A 237 -9.03 10.60 -10.61
N GLU A 238 -10.06 10.00 -11.20
CA GLU A 238 -11.39 10.63 -11.30
C GLU A 238 -11.95 11.01 -9.92
N ASP A 239 -12.77 12.06 -9.86
CA ASP A 239 -13.42 12.53 -8.63
C ASP A 239 -12.44 12.71 -7.46
N ASN A 240 -11.38 13.49 -7.70
CA ASN A 240 -10.40 13.91 -6.71
C ASN A 240 -10.33 15.45 -6.64
N GLU A 241 -9.39 15.98 -5.87
CA GLU A 241 -9.28 17.41 -5.54
C GLU A 241 -8.04 18.08 -6.18
N ILE A 242 -7.49 17.51 -7.26
CA ILE A 242 -6.30 18.05 -7.94
C ILE A 242 -6.67 19.34 -8.65
N SER A 243 -6.05 20.45 -8.26
CA SER A 243 -6.50 21.80 -8.67
C SER A 243 -5.58 22.54 -9.63
N SER A 244 -4.35 22.05 -9.85
CA SER A 244 -3.34 22.65 -10.71
C SER A 244 -2.53 21.60 -11.46
N LEU A 245 -1.91 22.02 -12.57
CA LEU A 245 -0.96 21.19 -13.34
C LEU A 245 0.25 20.78 -12.50
N ASP A 246 0.67 21.62 -11.53
CA ASP A 246 1.78 21.31 -10.62
C ASP A 246 1.51 20.03 -9.82
N GLY A 247 0.24 19.78 -9.46
CA GLY A 247 -0.19 18.55 -8.81
C GLY A 247 0.03 17.29 -9.65
N LEU A 248 0.24 17.42 -10.96
CA LEU A 248 0.48 16.31 -11.89
C LEU A 248 1.97 16.12 -12.25
N VAL A 249 2.87 17.02 -11.81
CA VAL A 249 4.32 16.97 -12.12
C VAL A 249 4.94 15.59 -11.86
N PRO A 250 4.65 14.89 -10.74
CA PRO A 250 5.22 13.57 -10.47
C PRO A 250 5.02 12.56 -11.61
N LEU A 251 3.89 12.63 -12.31
CA LEU A 251 3.53 11.71 -13.40
C LEU A 251 4.43 11.83 -14.63
N LYS A 252 5.21 12.92 -14.76
CA LYS A 252 6.21 13.08 -15.83
C LYS A 252 7.30 12.01 -15.77
N THR A 253 7.54 11.41 -14.60
CA THR A 253 8.54 10.37 -14.40
C THR A 253 8.02 8.97 -14.81
N CYS A 254 6.70 8.79 -14.90
CA CYS A 254 6.05 7.53 -15.27
C CYS A 254 6.06 7.33 -16.79
N ARG A 255 7.18 6.84 -17.33
CA ARG A 255 7.43 6.75 -18.79
C ARG A 255 6.47 5.82 -19.54
N LYS A 256 5.87 4.84 -18.86
CA LYS A 256 4.91 3.90 -19.46
C LYS A 256 3.45 4.34 -19.33
N LEU A 257 3.17 5.44 -18.64
CA LEU A 257 1.81 5.90 -18.42
C LEU A 257 1.20 6.32 -19.76
N THR A 258 0.19 5.58 -20.23
CA THR A 258 -0.47 5.84 -21.51
C THR A 258 -1.91 6.28 -21.34
N THR A 259 -2.57 5.93 -20.22
CA THR A 259 -3.97 6.27 -19.97
C THR A 259 -4.11 6.96 -18.62
N LEU A 260 -4.68 8.16 -18.64
CA LEU A 260 -4.96 8.94 -17.44
C LEU A 260 -6.40 9.48 -17.46
N LEU A 261 -7.15 9.14 -16.43
CA LEU A 261 -8.53 9.60 -16.22
C LEU A 261 -8.54 10.67 -15.12
N LEU A 262 -9.02 11.88 -15.45
CA LEU A 262 -9.00 13.05 -14.55
C LEU A 262 -10.37 13.66 -14.28
N LYS A 263 -11.44 13.12 -14.88
CA LYS A 263 -12.79 13.65 -14.76
C LYS A 263 -13.15 13.95 -13.30
N GLY A 264 -13.83 15.06 -13.06
CA GLY A 264 -14.24 15.45 -11.70
C GLY A 264 -13.16 16.14 -10.87
N ASN A 265 -11.97 16.38 -11.42
CA ASN A 265 -10.94 17.21 -10.76
C ASN A 265 -10.98 18.67 -11.21
N PRO A 266 -10.71 19.64 -10.32
CA PRO A 266 -10.61 21.05 -10.72
C PRO A 266 -9.52 21.35 -11.76
N VAL A 267 -8.50 20.49 -11.91
CA VAL A 267 -7.44 20.61 -12.94
C VAL A 267 -7.97 20.48 -14.37
N CYS A 268 -9.15 19.86 -14.58
CA CYS A 268 -9.77 19.74 -15.89
C CYS A 268 -10.04 21.09 -16.58
N LYS A 269 -10.08 22.21 -15.82
CA LYS A 269 -10.15 23.56 -16.41
C LYS A 269 -8.93 23.92 -17.29
N TYR A 270 -7.82 23.18 -17.16
CA TYR A 270 -6.61 23.31 -17.96
C TYR A 270 -6.54 22.28 -19.11
N GLU A 271 -7.67 21.73 -19.55
CA GLU A 271 -7.73 20.66 -20.56
C GLU A 271 -6.84 20.90 -21.79
N LYS A 272 -6.81 22.14 -22.30
CA LYS A 272 -6.01 22.55 -23.47
C LYS A 272 -4.50 22.40 -23.26
N ASP A 273 -4.04 22.53 -22.02
CA ASP A 273 -2.64 22.48 -21.65
C ASP A 273 -2.20 21.07 -21.20
N LEU A 274 -3.15 20.19 -20.85
CA LEU A 274 -2.81 18.86 -20.33
C LEU A 274 -2.03 18.01 -21.35
N SER A 275 -2.38 18.06 -22.64
CA SER A 275 -1.68 17.30 -23.69
C SER A 275 -0.25 17.78 -23.92
N SER A 276 0.03 19.08 -23.74
CA SER A 276 1.40 19.60 -23.83
C SER A 276 2.18 19.36 -22.54
N PHE A 277 1.48 19.33 -21.40
CA PHE A 277 2.06 19.11 -20.08
C PHE A 277 2.46 17.64 -19.83
N LEU A 278 1.65 16.68 -20.30
CA LEU A 278 1.90 15.23 -20.23
C LEU A 278 1.78 14.61 -21.63
N PRO A 279 2.74 14.86 -22.53
CA PRO A 279 2.66 14.42 -23.93
C PRO A 279 2.71 12.89 -24.09
N GLN A 280 3.18 12.16 -23.08
CA GLN A 280 3.24 10.69 -23.11
C GLN A 280 1.87 10.01 -22.89
N VAL A 281 0.85 10.75 -22.45
CA VAL A 281 -0.40 10.20 -21.95
C VAL A 281 -1.57 10.53 -22.88
N LYS A 282 -2.43 9.54 -23.14
CA LYS A 282 -3.80 9.76 -23.64
C LYS A 282 -4.69 10.12 -22.47
N ILE A 283 -5.09 11.37 -22.41
CA ILE A 283 -6.01 11.86 -21.39
C ILE A 283 -7.43 11.59 -21.89
N PHE A 284 -8.21 10.85 -21.10
CA PHE A 284 -9.62 10.63 -21.38
C PHE A 284 -10.41 11.38 -20.31
N ASP A 285 -10.80 12.60 -20.63
CA ASP A 285 -11.89 13.25 -19.94
C ASP A 285 -13.15 12.87 -20.73
N ASN A 286 -13.98 11.96 -20.20
CA ASN A 286 -15.24 11.63 -20.86
C ASN A 286 -16.24 12.76 -20.53
N SER A 287 -15.98 13.93 -21.13
CA SER A 287 -16.80 15.14 -21.10
C SER A 287 -17.89 15.05 -22.19
N SER A 288 -18.68 13.97 -22.15
CA SER A 288 -19.91 13.88 -22.95
C SER A 288 -20.91 12.91 -22.33
N ALA A 289 -21.75 13.45 -21.44
CA ALA A 289 -23.22 13.25 -21.38
C ALA A 289 -23.79 14.12 -20.25
#